data_AF-A0A7C1C9W2-F1
#
_entry.id   AF-A0A7C1C9W2-F1
#
_cell.length_a   1.000
_cell.length_b   1.000
_cell.length_c   1.000
_cell.angle_alpha   90.00
_cell.angle_beta   90.00
_cell.angle_gamma   90.00
#
_symmetry.space_group_name_H-M   'P 1'
#
loop_
_entity.id
_entity.type
_entity.pdbx_description
1 polymer ?
#
loop_
_entity_poly.entity_id
_entity_poly.type
_entity_poly.pdbx_seq_one_letter_code
_entity_poly.pdbx_strand_id
1 'polypeptide(L)'
;QDLLYVLRHLYDQGRMPSCRVFLDSPMGISVTGIMRRHPECFDEETRRLIENHDDPFSFPGLEFTRESNESKQINFIKSHAIIIAGSGMCTGGRIKHHLKHNIWRKASAVIFVGYQAEGTLGRKIVDGKKKIRIFGETYKVNASVHTIGGFSSHADRDILIDWLNHSIGTDRIFIVHGEDAPRKAFKRELEAGKVAKTVYIPHFGDTFTL
;
A
#
# COMPACT_ATOMS: atom_id res chain seq x y z
N GLN A 1 -0.44 -7.27 2.53
CA GLN A 1 -0.50 -8.37 3.52
C GLN A 1 0.63 -8.20 4.52
N ASP A 2 1.74 -7.63 4.07
CA ASP A 2 2.89 -7.16 4.86
C ASP A 2 2.48 -6.40 6.13
N LEU A 3 1.45 -5.54 6.07
CA LEU A 3 0.96 -4.86 7.27
C LEU A 3 0.41 -5.83 8.33
N LEU A 4 -0.30 -6.90 7.93
CA LEU A 4 -0.77 -7.93 8.87
C LEU A 4 0.41 -8.70 9.46
N TYR A 5 1.41 -9.03 8.63
CA TYR A 5 2.63 -9.70 9.06
C TYR A 5 3.42 -8.85 10.07
N VAL A 6 3.62 -7.56 9.80
CA VAL A 6 4.29 -6.64 10.74
C VAL A 6 3.49 -6.48 12.03
N LEU A 7 2.16 -6.36 11.96
CA LEU A 7 1.32 -6.28 13.15
C LEU A 7 1.38 -7.57 13.98
N ARG A 8 1.40 -8.74 13.34
CA ARG A 8 1.65 -10.03 14.00
C ARG A 8 3.00 -10.02 14.73
N HIS A 9 4.06 -9.61 14.07
CA HIS A 9 5.39 -9.55 14.68
C HIS A 9 5.44 -8.58 15.87
N LEU A 10 4.79 -7.42 15.78
CA LEU A 10 4.67 -6.47 16.90
C LEU A 10 3.84 -7.03 18.06
N TYR A 11 2.81 -7.83 17.76
CA TYR A 11 2.01 -8.53 18.76
C TYR A 11 2.87 -9.56 19.51
N ASP A 12 3.59 -10.42 18.79
CA ASP A 12 4.44 -11.46 19.38
C ASP A 12 5.55 -10.88 20.28
N GLN A 13 6.04 -9.68 19.93
CA GLN A 13 7.02 -8.94 20.74
C GLN A 13 6.41 -8.21 21.96
N GLY A 14 5.10 -8.27 22.17
CA GLY A 14 4.41 -7.51 23.22
C GLY A 14 4.46 -5.99 23.03
N ARG A 15 4.73 -5.52 21.80
CA ARG A 15 4.85 -4.09 21.47
C ARG A 15 3.56 -3.48 20.95
N MET A 16 2.55 -4.32 20.65
CA MET A 16 1.24 -3.84 20.25
C MET A 16 0.46 -3.36 21.48
N PRO A 17 -0.07 -2.13 21.49
CA PRO A 17 -0.97 -1.70 22.55
C PRO A 17 -2.25 -2.53 22.51
N SER A 18 -2.98 -2.58 23.63
CA SER A 18 -4.30 -3.22 23.65
C SER A 18 -5.28 -2.47 22.74
N CYS A 19 -5.48 -2.98 21.54
CA CYS A 19 -6.38 -2.42 20.54
C CYS A 19 -6.99 -3.53 19.67
N ARG A 20 -8.17 -3.25 19.10
CA ARG A 20 -8.79 -4.11 18.10
C ARG A 20 -8.23 -3.78 16.72
N VAL A 21 -7.91 -4.78 15.93
CA VAL A 21 -7.46 -4.61 14.55
C VAL A 21 -8.50 -5.18 13.61
N PHE A 22 -8.89 -4.42 12.60
CA PHE A 22 -9.90 -4.84 11.61
C PHE A 22 -9.28 -4.89 10.22
N LEU A 23 -9.38 -6.05 9.55
CA LEU A 23 -9.21 -6.12 8.11
C LEU A 23 -10.58 -5.96 7.44
N ASP A 24 -10.93 -4.72 7.09
CA ASP A 24 -12.22 -4.35 6.52
C ASP A 24 -12.14 -4.18 4.99
N SER A 25 -11.87 -5.29 4.31
CA SER A 25 -11.73 -5.34 2.86
C SER A 25 -12.04 -6.75 2.34
N PRO A 26 -13.24 -7.03 1.79
CA PRO A 26 -13.57 -8.38 1.31
C PRO A 26 -12.53 -8.92 0.33
N MET A 27 -12.01 -8.06 -0.54
CA MET A 27 -10.90 -8.39 -1.44
C MET A 27 -9.61 -8.70 -0.68
N GLY A 28 -9.23 -7.87 0.31
CA GLY A 28 -8.05 -8.11 1.14
C GLY A 28 -8.14 -9.42 1.92
N ILE A 29 -9.32 -9.76 2.43
CA ILE A 29 -9.59 -11.03 3.12
C ILE A 29 -9.45 -12.20 2.14
N SER A 30 -10.04 -12.11 0.95
CA SER A 30 -9.94 -13.17 -0.07
C SER A 30 -8.51 -13.38 -0.55
N VAL A 31 -7.74 -12.31 -0.79
CA VAL A 31 -6.32 -12.38 -1.15
C VAL A 31 -5.50 -13.04 -0.04
N THR A 32 -5.77 -12.69 1.23
CA THR A 32 -5.11 -13.35 2.38
C THR A 32 -5.39 -14.86 2.38
N GLY A 33 -6.63 -15.26 2.08
CA GLY A 33 -6.97 -16.68 1.93
C GLY A 33 -6.27 -17.38 0.76
N ILE A 34 -6.02 -16.69 -0.35
CA ILE A 34 -5.22 -17.21 -1.47
C ILE A 34 -3.77 -17.40 -1.02
N MET A 35 -3.16 -16.37 -0.43
CA MET A 35 -1.77 -16.43 0.03
C MET A 35 -1.53 -17.58 1.02
N ARG A 36 -2.46 -17.83 1.95
CA ARG A 36 -2.39 -18.98 2.87
C ARG A 36 -2.38 -20.35 2.17
N ARG A 37 -2.95 -20.45 0.96
CA ARG A 37 -2.97 -21.70 0.18
C ARG A 37 -1.73 -21.89 -0.69
N HIS A 38 -0.85 -20.89 -0.76
CA HIS A 38 0.33 -20.90 -1.61
C HIS A 38 1.61 -20.60 -0.80
N PRO A 39 1.96 -21.45 0.20
CA PRO A 39 3.18 -21.29 1.00
C PRO A 39 4.48 -21.29 0.16
N GLU A 40 4.45 -21.91 -1.02
CA GLU A 40 5.56 -21.95 -1.98
C GLU A 40 5.96 -20.57 -2.54
N CYS A 41 5.08 -19.57 -2.43
CA CYS A 41 5.33 -18.22 -2.92
C CYS A 41 6.03 -17.31 -1.90
N PHE A 42 6.33 -17.80 -0.69
CA PHE A 42 6.98 -17.01 0.36
C PHE A 42 8.47 -17.24 0.45
N ASP A 43 9.15 -16.28 1.08
CA ASP A 43 10.52 -16.48 1.54
C ASP A 43 10.64 -17.62 2.55
N GLU A 44 11.88 -18.04 2.78
CA GLU A 44 12.21 -19.15 3.68
C GLU A 44 11.72 -18.91 5.12
N GLU A 45 11.84 -17.67 5.61
CA GLU A 45 11.46 -17.32 6.98
C GLU A 45 9.95 -17.47 7.18
N THR A 46 9.15 -16.88 6.30
CA THR A 46 7.69 -16.93 6.38
C THR A 46 7.18 -18.34 6.13
N ARG A 47 7.82 -19.11 5.24
CA ARG A 47 7.45 -20.51 5.00
C ARG A 47 7.65 -21.37 6.25
N ARG A 48 8.75 -21.20 6.98
CA ARG A 48 9.00 -21.91 8.25
C ARG A 48 7.95 -21.59 9.32
N LEU A 49 7.48 -20.36 9.40
CA LEU A 49 6.37 -19.99 10.29
C LEU A 49 5.11 -20.78 9.93
N ILE A 50 4.76 -20.83 8.64
CA ILE A 50 3.58 -21.57 8.16
C ILE A 50 3.71 -23.09 8.42
N GLU A 51 4.90 -23.66 8.20
CA GLU A 51 5.19 -25.08 8.45
C GLU A 51 5.05 -25.46 9.93
N ASN A 52 5.32 -24.54 10.85
CA ASN A 52 5.11 -24.71 12.29
C ASN A 52 3.64 -24.52 12.72
N HIS A 53 2.69 -24.52 11.78
CA HIS A 53 1.26 -24.26 11.99
C HIS A 53 0.94 -22.86 12.54
N ASP A 54 1.84 -21.91 12.39
CA ASP A 54 1.62 -20.51 12.74
C ASP A 54 1.10 -19.71 11.53
N ASP A 55 -0.03 -19.02 11.69
CA ASP A 55 -0.61 -18.19 10.62
C ASP A 55 0.03 -16.79 10.61
N PRO A 56 0.86 -16.44 9.61
CA PRO A 56 1.59 -15.16 9.57
C PRO A 56 0.66 -13.94 9.44
N PHE A 57 -0.63 -14.16 9.15
CA PHE A 57 -1.62 -13.09 8.97
C PHE A 57 -2.67 -13.05 10.07
N SER A 58 -2.49 -13.79 11.16
CA SER A 58 -3.45 -13.85 12.26
C SER A 58 -2.77 -13.66 13.62
N PHE A 59 -3.42 -12.92 14.50
CA PHE A 59 -3.02 -12.69 15.88
C PHE A 59 -4.26 -12.33 16.73
N PRO A 60 -4.24 -12.55 18.05
CA PRO A 60 -5.32 -12.15 18.95
C PRO A 60 -5.69 -10.67 18.83
N GLY A 61 -6.98 -10.40 18.67
CA GLY A 61 -7.52 -9.05 18.48
C GLY A 61 -7.65 -8.60 17.01
N LEU A 62 -7.22 -9.42 16.04
CA LEU A 62 -7.51 -9.22 14.61
C LEU A 62 -8.89 -9.77 14.26
N GLU A 63 -9.69 -8.97 13.56
CA GLU A 63 -11.01 -9.32 13.06
C GLU A 63 -11.11 -9.13 11.55
N PHE A 64 -11.52 -10.17 10.84
CA PHE A 64 -11.75 -10.15 9.40
C PHE A 64 -13.21 -9.77 9.13
N THR A 65 -13.44 -8.56 8.63
CA THR A 65 -14.80 -8.03 8.44
C THR A 65 -15.27 -8.24 7.01
N ARG A 66 -16.09 -9.27 6.76
CA ARG A 66 -16.62 -9.56 5.42
C ARG A 66 -17.93 -8.85 5.16
N GLU A 67 -18.79 -8.73 6.17
CA GLU A 67 -20.15 -8.24 5.96
C GLU A 67 -20.25 -6.71 6.01
N SER A 68 -21.16 -6.18 5.20
CA SER A 68 -21.36 -4.72 5.13
C SER A 68 -21.89 -4.14 6.44
N ASN A 69 -22.72 -4.90 7.16
CA ASN A 69 -23.27 -4.45 8.45
C ASN A 69 -22.19 -4.42 9.54
N GLU A 70 -21.30 -5.40 9.59
CA GLU A 70 -20.13 -5.40 10.48
C GLU A 70 -19.21 -4.20 10.18
N SER A 71 -18.92 -3.94 8.91
CA SER A 71 -18.13 -2.77 8.48
C SER A 71 -18.73 -1.45 8.95
N LYS A 72 -20.07 -1.31 8.91
CA LYS A 72 -20.77 -0.15 9.47
C LYS A 72 -20.55 -0.04 10.98
N GLN A 73 -20.60 -1.16 11.71
CA GLN A 73 -20.40 -1.15 13.17
C GLN A 73 -19.03 -0.62 13.59
N ILE A 74 -17.98 -0.89 12.81
CA ILE A 74 -16.63 -0.38 13.06
C ILE A 74 -16.61 1.15 13.17
N ASN A 75 -17.43 1.86 12.39
CA ASN A 75 -17.47 3.33 12.40
C ASN A 75 -17.97 3.95 13.71
N PHE A 76 -18.61 3.16 14.58
CA PHE A 76 -19.05 3.63 15.90
C PHE A 76 -17.94 3.54 16.96
N ILE A 77 -16.85 2.83 16.68
CA ILE A 77 -15.73 2.68 17.61
C ILE A 77 -15.02 4.03 17.80
N LYS A 78 -14.85 4.42 19.07
CA LYS A 78 -14.34 5.75 19.42
C LYS A 78 -12.84 5.79 19.70
N SER A 79 -12.22 4.70 20.13
CA SER A 79 -10.80 4.65 20.47
C SER A 79 -10.25 3.22 20.37
N HIS A 80 -8.93 3.08 20.42
CA HIS A 80 -8.23 1.78 20.48
C HIS A 80 -8.59 0.82 19.34
N ALA A 81 -8.62 1.33 18.11
CA ALA A 81 -8.85 0.51 16.92
C ALA A 81 -7.90 0.88 15.79
N ILE A 82 -7.40 -0.15 15.10
CA ILE A 82 -6.69 -0.06 13.83
C ILE A 82 -7.62 -0.60 12.75
N ILE A 83 -7.86 0.18 11.70
CA ILE A 83 -8.75 -0.20 10.61
C ILE A 83 -7.94 -0.25 9.32
N ILE A 84 -7.80 -1.44 8.74
CA ILE A 84 -7.12 -1.69 7.47
C ILE A 84 -8.22 -1.88 6.42
N ALA A 85 -8.42 -0.88 5.55
CA ALA A 85 -9.47 -0.89 4.54
C ALA A 85 -8.97 -0.43 3.17
N GLY A 86 -9.49 -1.06 2.11
CA GLY A 86 -9.25 -0.66 0.73
C GLY A 86 -10.31 0.32 0.17
N SER A 87 -10.06 1.00 -0.95
CA SER A 87 -8.85 0.89 -1.81
C SER A 87 -7.67 1.73 -1.31
N GLY A 88 -6.44 1.28 -1.59
CA GLY A 88 -5.20 1.90 -1.05
C GLY A 88 -4.96 3.37 -1.44
N MET A 89 -5.63 3.87 -2.48
CA MET A 89 -5.59 5.28 -2.90
C MET A 89 -6.88 6.06 -2.61
N CYS A 90 -7.78 5.48 -1.82
CA CYS A 90 -9.07 6.05 -1.44
C CYS A 90 -9.99 6.41 -2.62
N THR A 91 -9.83 5.75 -3.76
CA THR A 91 -10.65 5.95 -4.96
C THR A 91 -12.06 5.36 -4.79
N GLY A 92 -12.19 4.31 -3.98
CA GLY A 92 -13.44 3.59 -3.73
C GLY A 92 -13.34 2.70 -2.49
N GLY A 93 -14.35 1.84 -2.31
CA GLY A 93 -14.36 0.84 -1.24
C GLY A 93 -14.65 1.39 0.15
N ARG A 94 -14.44 0.54 1.16
CA ARG A 94 -14.81 0.77 2.56
C ARG A 94 -14.00 1.90 3.20
N ILE A 95 -12.79 2.16 2.73
CA ILE A 95 -11.96 3.26 3.24
C ILE A 95 -12.66 4.62 3.15
N LYS A 96 -13.47 4.88 2.12
CA LYS A 96 -14.21 6.15 2.01
C LYS A 96 -15.24 6.31 3.13
N HIS A 97 -15.86 5.22 3.57
CA HIS A 97 -16.76 5.24 4.73
C HIS A 97 -15.98 5.51 6.01
N HIS A 98 -14.84 4.85 6.23
CA HIS A 98 -14.01 5.10 7.41
C HIS A 98 -13.47 6.54 7.44
N LEU A 99 -13.05 7.07 6.30
CA LEU A 99 -12.61 8.46 6.19
C LEU A 99 -13.75 9.43 6.51
N LYS A 100 -14.96 9.21 5.98
CA LYS A 100 -16.14 10.04 6.30
C LYS A 100 -16.38 10.14 7.82
N HIS A 101 -16.21 9.04 8.56
CA HIS A 101 -16.46 9.01 10.00
C HIS A 101 -15.27 9.49 10.85
N ASN A 102 -14.03 9.44 10.33
CA ASN A 102 -12.84 9.64 11.16
C ASN A 102 -11.94 10.81 10.77
N ILE A 103 -11.93 11.26 9.50
CA ILE A 103 -10.93 12.24 9.04
C ILE A 103 -11.05 13.64 9.69
N TRP A 104 -12.24 13.98 10.19
CA TRP A 104 -12.51 15.23 10.88
C TRP A 104 -12.22 15.17 12.39
N ARG A 105 -11.87 14.00 12.92
CA ARG A 105 -11.57 13.78 14.35
C ARG A 105 -10.07 13.99 14.60
N LYS A 106 -9.73 14.91 15.52
CA LYS A 106 -8.34 15.17 15.90
C LYS A 106 -7.64 13.98 16.58
N ALA A 107 -8.41 13.11 17.22
CA ALA A 107 -7.89 11.91 17.88
C ALA A 107 -7.62 10.74 16.91
N SER A 108 -7.86 10.92 15.62
CA SER A 108 -7.63 9.90 14.59
C SER A 108 -6.34 10.17 13.83
N ALA A 109 -5.76 9.11 13.29
CA ALA A 109 -4.66 9.15 12.34
C ALA A 109 -5.06 8.41 11.05
N VAL A 110 -4.63 8.94 9.91
CA VAL A 110 -4.71 8.28 8.61
C VAL A 110 -3.28 8.00 8.16
N ILE A 111 -2.97 6.72 7.96
CA ILE A 111 -1.63 6.28 7.60
C ILE A 111 -1.69 5.70 6.18
N PHE A 112 -0.96 6.32 5.25
CA PHE A 112 -0.79 5.80 3.90
C PHE A 112 0.52 5.02 3.83
N VAL A 113 0.43 3.75 3.47
CA VAL A 113 1.58 2.83 3.41
C VAL A 113 2.09 2.60 1.99
N GLY A 114 1.58 3.35 1.01
CA GLY A 114 1.96 3.18 -0.39
C GLY A 114 1.71 4.43 -1.20
N TYR A 115 2.22 4.41 -2.43
CA TYR A 115 2.15 5.55 -3.35
C TYR A 115 0.70 6.03 -3.57
N GLN A 116 0.54 7.35 -3.65
CA GLN A 116 -0.75 7.99 -3.89
C GLN A 116 -0.71 8.74 -5.23
N ALA A 117 -1.33 8.15 -6.25
CA ALA A 117 -1.33 8.70 -7.59
C ALA A 117 -2.06 10.04 -7.67
N GLU A 118 -1.61 10.90 -8.59
CA GLU A 118 -2.23 12.19 -8.86
C GLU A 118 -3.73 12.07 -9.18
N GLY A 119 -4.52 13.05 -8.76
CA GLY A 119 -5.97 13.06 -8.92
C GLY A 119 -6.76 12.20 -7.93
N THR A 120 -6.12 11.28 -7.20
CA THR A 120 -6.79 10.43 -6.20
C THR A 120 -7.19 11.22 -4.94
N LEU A 121 -8.15 10.69 -4.18
CA LEU A 121 -8.51 11.26 -2.88
C LEU A 121 -7.36 11.13 -1.88
N GLY A 122 -6.66 9.99 -1.87
CA GLY A 122 -5.52 9.77 -1.00
C GLY A 122 -4.39 10.78 -1.25
N ARG A 123 -4.08 11.08 -2.52
CA ARG A 123 -3.08 12.11 -2.86
C ARG A 123 -3.47 13.48 -2.34
N LYS A 124 -4.73 13.90 -2.47
CA LYS A 124 -5.23 15.17 -1.91
C LYS A 124 -5.04 15.25 -0.39
N ILE A 125 -5.21 14.13 0.32
CA ILE A 125 -5.02 14.07 1.77
C ILE A 125 -3.53 14.18 2.11
N VAL A 126 -2.67 13.43 1.42
CA VAL A 126 -1.20 13.47 1.60
C VAL A 126 -0.64 14.86 1.30
N ASP A 127 -1.13 15.53 0.25
CA ASP A 127 -0.75 16.91 -0.11
C ASP A 127 -1.25 17.97 0.91
N GLY A 128 -1.92 17.54 2.00
CA GLY A 128 -2.29 18.42 3.10
C GLY A 128 -3.54 19.27 2.87
N LYS A 129 -4.42 18.89 1.92
CA LYS A 129 -5.68 19.62 1.69
C LYS A 129 -6.52 19.64 2.97
N LYS A 130 -6.85 20.85 3.45
CA LYS A 130 -7.62 21.04 4.70
C LYS A 130 -9.10 20.66 4.59
N LYS A 131 -9.62 20.54 3.37
CA LYS A 131 -10.98 20.10 3.07
C LYS A 131 -10.95 19.11 1.91
N ILE A 132 -11.73 18.04 2.04
CA ILE A 132 -11.87 17.00 1.02
C ILE A 132 -13.35 16.67 0.80
N ARG A 133 -13.70 16.17 -0.39
CA ARG A 133 -15.08 15.77 -0.73
C ARG A 133 -15.21 14.25 -0.76
N ILE A 134 -16.12 13.71 0.04
CA ILE A 134 -16.43 12.27 0.13
C ILE A 134 -17.95 12.12 0.00
N PHE A 135 -18.42 11.30 -0.95
CA PHE A 135 -19.84 11.07 -1.22
C PHE A 135 -20.68 12.37 -1.40
N GLY A 136 -20.10 13.37 -2.07
CA GLY A 136 -20.77 14.66 -2.32
C GLY A 136 -20.65 15.67 -1.17
N GLU A 137 -20.29 15.22 0.03
CA GLU A 137 -20.17 16.07 1.22
C GLU A 137 -18.72 16.51 1.47
N THR A 138 -18.53 17.69 2.06
CA THR A 138 -17.21 18.25 2.35
C THR A 138 -16.84 18.03 3.82
N TYR A 139 -15.65 17.48 4.07
CA TYR A 139 -15.13 17.19 5.40
C TYR A 139 -13.83 17.98 5.65
N LYS A 140 -13.66 18.48 6.87
CA LYS A 140 -12.38 19.05 7.34
C LYS A 140 -11.41 17.92 7.62
N VAL A 141 -10.16 18.07 7.20
CA VAL A 141 -9.06 17.14 7.54
C VAL A 141 -8.42 17.64 8.83
N ASN A 142 -8.82 17.03 9.95
CA ASN A 142 -8.27 17.32 11.28
C ASN A 142 -7.51 16.13 11.87
N ALA A 143 -7.72 14.92 11.36
CA ALA A 143 -6.92 13.77 11.69
C ALA A 143 -5.45 14.02 11.31
N SER A 144 -4.53 13.46 12.08
CA SER A 144 -3.12 13.45 11.68
C SER A 144 -2.95 12.56 10.43
N VAL A 145 -2.10 13.00 9.50
CA VAL A 145 -1.84 12.28 8.24
C VAL A 145 -0.38 11.89 8.22
N HIS A 146 -0.11 10.60 8.03
CA HIS A 146 1.24 10.04 7.99
C HIS A 146 1.42 9.23 6.72
N THR A 147 2.65 9.20 6.22
CA THR A 147 3.06 8.35 5.10
C THR A 147 4.21 7.45 5.55
N ILE A 148 4.12 6.16 5.24
CA ILE A 148 5.18 5.17 5.44
C ILE A 148 5.56 4.63 4.07
N GLY A 149 6.71 5.06 3.54
CA GLY A 149 7.16 4.67 2.19
C GLY A 149 7.63 3.21 2.08
N GLY A 150 8.01 2.58 3.20
CA GLY A 150 8.66 1.27 3.23
C GLY A 150 7.78 0.06 2.92
N PHE A 151 6.46 0.24 2.69
CA PHE A 151 5.55 -0.84 2.32
C PHE A 151 5.15 -0.81 0.83
N SER A 152 5.76 0.08 0.04
CA SER A 152 5.59 0.07 -1.40
C SER A 152 6.23 -1.19 -1.98
N SER A 153 5.46 -1.99 -2.73
CA SER A 153 6.00 -3.15 -3.47
C SER A 153 6.78 -2.74 -4.74
N HIS A 154 7.14 -1.47 -4.88
CA HIS A 154 7.95 -0.96 -5.98
C HIS A 154 9.40 -0.82 -5.53
N ALA A 155 10.32 -1.34 -6.34
CA ALA A 155 11.75 -1.14 -6.15
C ALA A 155 12.09 0.35 -6.27
N ASP A 156 12.84 0.86 -5.29
CA ASP A 156 13.37 2.21 -5.34
C ASP A 156 14.45 2.34 -6.44
N ARG A 157 14.81 3.59 -6.76
CA ARG A 157 15.81 3.93 -7.79
C ARG A 157 17.07 3.07 -7.68
N ASP A 158 17.65 2.98 -6.50
CA ASP A 158 18.93 2.29 -6.30
C ASP A 158 18.80 0.79 -6.55
N ILE A 159 17.68 0.18 -6.15
CA ILE A 159 17.38 -1.23 -6.39
C ILE A 159 17.17 -1.47 -7.89
N LEU A 160 16.50 -0.57 -8.61
CA LEU A 160 16.30 -0.70 -10.05
C LEU A 160 17.63 -0.62 -10.81
N ILE A 161 18.53 0.29 -10.43
CA ILE A 161 19.86 0.41 -11.05
C ILE A 161 20.69 -0.84 -10.75
N ASP A 162 20.71 -1.27 -9.50
CA ASP A 162 21.44 -2.47 -9.08
C ASP A 162 20.95 -3.72 -9.84
N TRP A 163 19.64 -3.88 -9.96
CA TRP A 163 19.03 -4.97 -10.73
C TRP A 163 19.43 -4.93 -12.21
N LEU A 164 19.45 -3.75 -12.84
CA LEU A 164 19.89 -3.60 -14.23
C LEU A 164 21.38 -3.93 -14.39
N ASN A 165 22.23 -3.52 -13.46
CA ASN A 165 23.67 -3.80 -13.51
C ASN A 165 23.99 -5.31 -13.37
N HIS A 166 23.13 -6.06 -12.65
CA HIS A 166 23.27 -7.51 -12.50
C HIS A 166 22.50 -8.31 -13.56
N SER A 167 21.76 -7.65 -14.45
CA SER A 167 21.05 -8.30 -15.55
C SER A 167 22.00 -8.68 -16.70
N ILE A 168 21.62 -9.68 -17.50
CA ILE A 168 22.31 -9.99 -18.76
C ILE A 168 22.17 -8.73 -19.63
N GLY A 169 23.28 -8.02 -19.87
CA GLY A 169 23.30 -6.66 -20.41
C GLY A 169 22.32 -6.41 -21.56
N THR A 170 21.66 -5.24 -21.55
CA THR A 170 20.62 -4.90 -22.52
C THR A 170 21.04 -3.74 -23.41
N ASP A 171 20.77 -3.88 -24.72
CA ASP A 171 21.01 -2.80 -25.68
C ASP A 171 19.95 -1.69 -25.59
N ARG A 172 18.72 -2.04 -25.19
CA ARG A 172 17.58 -1.10 -25.19
C ARG A 172 16.74 -1.23 -23.91
N ILE A 173 16.45 -0.11 -23.27
CA ILE A 173 15.57 -0.03 -22.09
C ILE A 173 14.35 0.83 -22.41
N PHE A 174 13.17 0.38 -22.00
CA PHE A 174 11.91 1.12 -22.13
C PHE A 174 11.36 1.43 -20.74
N ILE A 175 11.36 2.71 -20.35
CA ILE A 175 10.85 3.15 -19.05
C ILE A 175 9.35 3.45 -19.17
N VAL A 176 8.55 2.58 -18.58
CA VAL A 176 7.09 2.67 -18.52
C VAL A 176 6.62 2.88 -17.08
N HIS A 177 5.30 2.99 -16.88
CA HIS A 177 4.62 3.01 -15.58
C HIS A 177 5.27 3.92 -14.51
N GLY A 178 5.10 5.24 -14.68
CA GLY A 178 5.53 6.24 -13.70
C GLY A 178 5.19 7.64 -14.19
N GLU A 179 5.33 8.64 -13.32
CA GLU A 179 5.10 10.04 -13.70
C GLU A 179 6.23 10.54 -14.62
N ASP A 180 5.93 11.55 -15.44
CA ASP A 180 6.88 12.06 -16.44
C ASP A 180 8.20 12.54 -15.85
N ALA A 181 8.13 13.28 -14.73
CA ALA A 181 9.31 13.81 -14.07
C ALA A 181 10.27 12.69 -13.58
N PRO A 182 9.83 11.71 -12.77
CA PRO A 182 10.71 10.62 -12.34
C PRO A 182 11.17 9.75 -13.51
N ARG A 183 10.33 9.48 -14.52
CA ARG A 183 10.77 8.72 -15.72
C ARG A 183 11.89 9.44 -16.48
N LYS A 184 11.75 10.76 -16.69
CA LYS A 184 12.78 11.58 -17.37
C LYS A 184 14.06 11.67 -16.57
N ALA A 185 13.96 11.79 -15.24
CA ALA A 185 15.13 11.78 -14.36
C ALA A 185 15.86 10.44 -14.43
N PHE A 186 15.12 9.34 -14.29
CA PHE A 186 15.67 7.99 -14.34
C PHE A 186 16.31 7.67 -15.70
N LYS A 187 15.69 8.09 -16.81
CA LYS A 187 16.30 7.99 -18.15
C LYS A 187 17.69 8.61 -18.21
N ARG A 188 17.83 9.86 -17.74
CA ARG A 188 19.10 10.59 -17.78
C ARG A 188 20.19 9.87 -16.97
N GLU A 189 19.80 9.28 -15.85
CA GLU A 189 20.70 8.52 -14.98
C GLU A 189 21.18 7.23 -15.65
N LEU A 190 20.29 6.48 -16.29
CA LEU A 190 20.67 5.28 -17.05
C LEU A 190 21.58 5.60 -18.25
N GLU A 191 21.31 6.70 -18.96
CA GLU A 191 22.14 7.18 -20.06
C GLU A 191 23.54 7.61 -19.57
N ALA A 192 23.60 8.33 -18.44
CA ALA A 192 24.87 8.75 -17.83
C ALA A 192 25.69 7.56 -17.32
N GLY A 193 25.03 6.56 -16.72
CA GLY A 193 25.64 5.31 -16.27
C GLY A 193 26.00 4.34 -17.39
N LYS A 194 25.63 4.65 -18.65
CA LYS A 194 25.81 3.78 -19.83
C LYS A 194 25.26 2.36 -19.61
N VAL A 195 24.15 2.26 -18.89
CA VAL A 195 23.51 0.99 -18.52
C VAL A 195 22.94 0.26 -19.75
N ALA A 196 22.58 1.01 -20.80
CA ALA A 196 22.14 0.48 -22.10
C ALA A 196 22.56 1.42 -23.24
N LYS A 197 22.57 0.91 -24.49
CA LYS A 197 22.86 1.75 -25.68
C LYS A 197 21.76 2.76 -25.94
N THR A 198 20.50 2.44 -25.64
CA THR A 198 19.38 3.37 -25.85
C THR A 198 18.30 3.23 -24.78
N VAL A 199 17.81 4.36 -24.29
CA VAL A 199 16.74 4.42 -23.28
C VAL A 199 15.55 5.20 -23.82
N TYR A 200 14.38 4.57 -23.84
CA TYR A 200 13.12 5.12 -24.33
C TYR A 200 12.18 5.45 -23.17
N ILE A 201 11.38 6.51 -23.35
CA ILE A 201 10.19 6.77 -22.53
C ILE A 201 9.00 6.75 -23.51
N PRO A 202 8.36 5.59 -23.69
CA PRO A 202 7.21 5.48 -24.56
C PRO A 202 6.03 6.33 -24.09
N HIS A 203 5.30 6.87 -25.06
CA HIS A 203 3.97 7.44 -24.90
C HIS A 203 2.92 6.43 -25.34
N PHE A 204 1.69 6.63 -24.87
CA PHE A 204 0.57 5.80 -25.27
C PHE A 204 0.35 5.89 -26.78
N GLY A 205 0.38 4.74 -27.47
CA GLY A 205 0.25 4.64 -28.93
C GLY A 205 1.57 4.53 -29.69
N ASP A 206 2.72 4.72 -29.02
CA ASP A 206 4.02 4.53 -29.67
C ASP A 206 4.24 3.06 -30.05
N THR A 207 4.89 2.83 -31.19
CA THR A 207 5.26 1.49 -31.70
C THR A 207 6.76 1.42 -31.95
N PHE A 208 7.38 0.29 -31.61
CA PHE A 208 8.82 0.07 -31.76
C PHE A 208 9.09 -1.27 -32.44
N THR A 209 10.11 -1.31 -33.30
CA THR A 209 10.65 -2.57 -33.83
C THR A 209 11.82 -2.98 -32.94
N LEU A 210 11.79 -4.21 -32.43
CA LEU A 210 12.82 -4.75 -31.53
C LEU A 210 13.99 -5.33 -32.34
#